data_AF-A0A5E4JTJ1-F1
#
_entry.id   AF-A0A5E4JTJ1-F1
#
_cell.length_a   1.000
_cell.length_b   1.000
_cell.length_c   1.000
_cell.angle_alpha   90.00
_cell.angle_beta   90.00
_cell.angle_gamma   90.00
#
_symmetry.space_group_name_H-M   'P 1'
#
loop_
_entity.id
_entity.type
_entity.pdbx_description
1 polymer ?
#
loop_
_entity_poly.entity_id
_entity_poly.type
_entity_poly.pdbx_seq_one_letter_code
_entity_poly.pdbx_strand_id
1 'polypeptide(L)'
;MDLNQSLANVKTEALVTILNQLVTTRLIQKPLLSKVKKELYQKIVEEGPGLRAVKEKKYYFLDAMLTGAIKNVAKGYISTDVTRKIIKDLVAGALLGGNNSEDIKQAFKKKYGEMPPHFLVISPTINCNKRCEGCYAAVGKEQVVSLPYSVLDKMLEEAHDKFGCRFITVSGGEPFMYRDGNKTLFDLWEKYNDIYFLVYTNGSLITPEAARKLAELGNVTPGISVEGFKKETDKRRGEGTFEEILTAFKNLREAGVPFGISATATRQNAEVLMKEKFFKFYFDEQGASYMWQFQLMPIGKGRDVMGSMLTPEQRVKLYKVWAHQIKDKKRCVADFWNAGVLSNGCVAYGGNSGYLYIDWNGNIMPCVFVPYYVDNIKDLQAQGKGLTDAMFSKFFKRGRAWQKEYGVDNVDKPHNWLMPCSIRDHFENFKKNIYCEGVKPENTDAALAIKSKEYEEEMKKFDTTLAKLTDPIWEKDYLKKK
;
A
#
# COMPACT_ATOMS: atom_id res chain seq x y z
N MET A 1 15.36 3.67 4.69
CA MET A 1 16.02 3.36 3.40
C MET A 1 15.12 2.52 2.50
N ASP A 2 14.56 3.17 1.49
CA ASP A 2 13.60 2.66 0.52
C ASP A 2 14.20 1.53 -0.36
N LEU A 3 13.38 0.63 -0.89
CA LEU A 3 13.80 -0.37 -1.89
C LEU A 3 14.55 0.32 -3.05
N ASN A 4 14.14 1.56 -3.34
CA ASN A 4 14.71 2.47 -4.31
C ASN A 4 16.15 2.90 -3.99
N GLN A 5 16.48 3.17 -2.72
CA GLN A 5 17.84 3.54 -2.32
C GLN A 5 18.81 2.36 -2.46
N SER A 6 18.35 1.13 -2.29
CA SER A 6 19.17 -0.08 -2.54
C SER A 6 19.36 -0.37 -4.03
N LEU A 7 18.54 0.21 -4.92
CA LEU A 7 18.60 0.03 -6.37
C LEU A 7 19.26 1.21 -7.11
N ALA A 8 19.50 2.34 -6.43
CA ALA A 8 20.03 3.59 -7.01
C ALA A 8 21.38 3.44 -7.74
N ASN A 9 22.16 2.38 -7.46
CA ASN A 9 23.44 2.09 -8.11
C ASN A 9 23.32 1.18 -9.35
N VAL A 10 22.12 0.86 -9.82
CA VAL A 10 21.92 0.13 -11.09
C VAL A 10 21.68 1.16 -12.19
N LYS A 11 22.45 1.14 -13.30
CA LYS A 11 22.15 1.96 -14.47
C LYS A 11 20.73 1.64 -14.95
N THR A 12 19.79 2.57 -14.72
CA THR A 12 18.35 2.41 -14.97
C THR A 12 18.07 1.87 -16.37
N GLU A 13 18.72 2.43 -17.40
CA GLU A 13 18.56 2.01 -18.80
C GLU A 13 19.01 0.57 -19.07
N ALA A 14 20.12 0.14 -18.45
CA ALA A 14 20.63 -1.22 -18.60
C ALA A 14 19.69 -2.25 -17.93
N LEU A 15 19.17 -1.93 -16.74
CA LEU A 15 18.21 -2.81 -16.06
C LEU A 15 16.89 -2.89 -16.81
N VAL A 16 16.36 -1.76 -17.28
CA VAL A 16 15.14 -1.70 -18.11
C VAL A 16 15.31 -2.56 -19.37
N THR A 17 16.45 -2.47 -20.04
CA THR A 17 16.76 -3.30 -21.22
C THR A 17 16.78 -4.78 -20.88
N ILE A 18 17.44 -5.16 -19.77
CA ILE A 18 17.50 -6.55 -19.30
C ILE A 18 16.10 -7.08 -18.93
N LEU A 19 15.29 -6.29 -18.23
CA LEU A 19 13.93 -6.67 -17.86
C LEU A 19 13.05 -6.85 -19.10
N ASN A 20 13.20 -5.98 -20.11
CA ASN A 20 12.50 -6.13 -21.39
C ASN A 20 12.94 -7.40 -22.14
N GLN A 21 14.22 -7.76 -22.11
CA GLN A 21 14.70 -9.02 -22.69
C GLN A 21 14.16 -10.26 -21.95
N LEU A 22 14.08 -10.19 -20.61
CA LEU A 22 13.54 -11.27 -19.78
C LEU A 22 12.09 -11.65 -20.11
N VAL A 23 11.29 -10.67 -20.53
CA VAL A 23 9.86 -10.87 -20.82
C VAL A 23 9.60 -11.19 -22.29
N THR A 24 10.53 -10.84 -23.19
CA THR A 24 10.39 -11.07 -24.65
C THR A 24 11.05 -12.35 -25.13
N THR A 25 12.12 -12.83 -24.47
CA THR A 25 12.95 -13.92 -24.99
C THR A 25 12.94 -15.14 -24.06
N ARG A 26 12.07 -16.12 -24.35
CA ARG A 26 11.89 -17.32 -23.51
C ARG A 26 13.16 -18.17 -23.35
N LEU A 27 14.00 -18.28 -24.38
CA LEU A 27 15.19 -19.15 -24.39
C LEU A 27 16.27 -18.72 -23.37
N ILE A 28 16.42 -17.42 -23.14
CA ILE A 28 17.44 -16.87 -22.22
C ILE A 28 16.86 -16.47 -20.85
N GLN A 29 15.55 -16.66 -20.65
CA GLN A 29 14.84 -16.16 -19.47
C GLN A 29 15.41 -16.73 -18.15
N LYS A 30 15.62 -18.06 -18.08
CA LYS A 30 16.17 -18.70 -16.87
C LYS A 30 17.60 -18.25 -16.53
N PRO A 31 18.60 -18.32 -17.44
CA PRO A 31 19.96 -17.90 -17.12
C PRO A 31 20.05 -16.40 -16.84
N LEU A 32 19.33 -15.55 -17.59
CA LEU A 32 19.32 -14.11 -17.37
C LEU A 32 18.67 -13.75 -16.02
N LEU A 33 17.57 -14.42 -15.65
CA LEU A 33 16.92 -14.21 -14.37
C LEU A 33 17.83 -14.60 -13.19
N SER A 34 18.58 -15.70 -13.31
CA SER A 34 19.57 -16.10 -12.30
C SER A 34 20.64 -15.02 -12.11
N LYS A 35 21.14 -14.44 -13.21
CA LYS A 35 22.12 -13.34 -13.16
C LYS A 35 21.54 -12.10 -12.47
N VAL A 36 20.34 -11.67 -12.86
CA VAL A 36 19.65 -10.53 -12.23
C VAL A 36 19.46 -10.74 -10.74
N LYS A 37 19.01 -11.94 -10.32
CA LYS A 37 18.85 -12.27 -8.90
C LYS A 37 20.17 -12.19 -8.13
N LYS A 38 21.28 -12.68 -8.71
CA LYS A 38 22.60 -12.60 -8.08
C LYS A 38 23.04 -11.13 -7.91
N GLU A 39 22.86 -10.29 -8.92
CA GLU A 39 23.18 -8.87 -8.85
C GLU A 39 22.31 -8.12 -7.83
N LEU A 40 21.01 -8.41 -7.80
CA LEU A 40 20.09 -7.85 -6.80
C LEU A 40 20.49 -8.27 -5.37
N TYR A 41 20.84 -9.53 -5.17
CA TYR A 41 21.29 -10.02 -3.87
C TYR A 41 22.57 -9.29 -3.41
N GLN A 42 23.55 -9.18 -4.30
CA GLN A 42 24.80 -8.48 -4.03
C GLN A 42 24.54 -7.01 -3.62
N LYS A 43 23.78 -6.27 -4.42
CA LYS A 43 23.50 -4.84 -4.15
C LYS A 43 22.67 -4.61 -2.90
N ILE A 44 21.64 -5.43 -2.68
CA ILE A 44 20.71 -5.22 -1.57
C ILE A 44 21.27 -5.79 -0.27
N VAL A 45 21.79 -7.01 -0.29
CA VAL A 45 22.15 -7.76 0.92
C VAL A 45 23.61 -7.55 1.32
N GLU A 46 24.54 -7.61 0.38
CA GLU A 46 25.96 -7.47 0.70
C GLU A 46 26.37 -6.00 0.81
N GLU A 47 25.96 -5.16 -0.14
CA GLU A 47 26.39 -3.76 -0.24
C GLU A 47 25.44 -2.75 0.43
N GLY A 48 24.14 -3.07 0.52
CA GLY A 48 23.14 -2.16 1.10
C GLY A 48 23.35 -1.91 2.61
N PRO A 49 22.98 -0.74 3.15
CA PRO A 49 23.12 -0.44 4.57
C PRO A 49 21.96 -1.00 5.42
N GLY A 50 22.14 -0.99 6.74
CA GLY A 50 21.19 -1.52 7.71
C GLY A 50 21.36 -3.02 8.01
N LEU A 51 20.50 -3.52 8.89
CA LEU A 51 20.55 -4.89 9.40
C LEU A 51 20.45 -5.94 8.27
N ARG A 52 21.38 -6.90 8.23
CA ARG A 52 21.39 -7.96 7.19
C ARG A 52 20.05 -8.69 7.06
N ALA A 53 19.40 -9.02 8.17
CA ALA A 53 18.11 -9.71 8.16
C ALA A 53 17.03 -8.89 7.43
N VAL A 54 17.01 -7.57 7.61
CA VAL A 54 16.09 -6.67 6.90
C VAL A 54 16.41 -6.66 5.40
N LYS A 55 17.70 -6.54 5.04
CA LYS A 55 18.14 -6.55 3.64
C LYS A 55 17.74 -7.83 2.92
N GLU A 56 17.91 -8.99 3.57
CA GLU A 56 17.47 -10.28 3.03
C GLU A 56 15.95 -10.34 2.81
N LYS A 57 15.14 -9.82 3.73
CA LYS A 57 13.67 -9.77 3.56
C LYS A 57 13.27 -8.91 2.36
N LYS A 58 13.89 -7.75 2.18
CA LYS A 58 13.67 -6.88 1.02
C LYS A 58 14.05 -7.57 -0.28
N TYR A 59 15.20 -8.25 -0.31
CA TYR A 59 15.59 -9.06 -1.46
C TYR A 59 14.56 -10.15 -1.79
N TYR A 60 14.13 -10.94 -0.81
CA TYR A 60 13.16 -12.01 -1.05
C TYR A 60 11.81 -11.47 -1.54
N PHE A 61 11.40 -10.30 -1.06
CA PHE A 61 10.20 -9.62 -1.55
C PHE A 61 10.32 -9.25 -3.04
N LEU A 62 11.42 -8.61 -3.43
CA LEU A 62 11.73 -8.30 -4.83
C LEU A 62 11.81 -9.54 -5.71
N ASP A 63 12.46 -10.60 -5.22
CA ASP A 63 12.57 -11.87 -5.92
C ASP A 63 11.20 -12.53 -6.14
N ALA A 64 10.33 -12.51 -5.12
CA ALA A 64 8.96 -13.01 -5.23
C ALA A 64 8.15 -12.21 -6.26
N MET A 65 8.25 -10.87 -6.24
CA MET A 65 7.58 -10.01 -7.21
C MET A 65 8.08 -10.27 -8.64
N LEU A 66 9.39 -10.30 -8.87
CA LEU A 66 9.98 -10.54 -10.18
C LEU A 66 9.63 -11.95 -10.70
N THR A 67 9.75 -12.96 -9.85
CA THR A 67 9.42 -14.35 -10.22
C THR A 67 7.94 -14.50 -10.54
N GLY A 68 7.05 -13.88 -9.75
CA GLY A 68 5.61 -13.87 -9.99
C GLY A 68 5.23 -13.19 -11.31
N ALA A 69 5.80 -12.00 -11.57
CA ALA A 69 5.57 -11.27 -12.81
C ALA A 69 5.99 -12.09 -14.04
N ILE A 70 7.21 -12.65 -14.02
CA ILE A 70 7.73 -13.50 -15.11
C ILE A 70 6.85 -14.73 -15.34
N LYS A 71 6.39 -15.39 -14.26
CA LYS A 71 5.48 -16.54 -14.35
C LYS A 71 4.15 -16.17 -15.02
N ASN A 72 3.58 -15.03 -14.68
CA ASN A 72 2.31 -14.58 -15.25
C ASN A 72 2.44 -14.16 -16.71
N VAL A 73 3.55 -13.50 -17.08
CA VAL A 73 3.87 -13.23 -18.49
C VAL A 73 4.05 -14.53 -19.28
N ALA A 74 4.78 -15.51 -18.73
CA ALA A 74 5.00 -16.80 -19.40
C ALA A 74 3.69 -17.58 -19.64
N LYS A 75 2.72 -17.46 -18.72
CA LYS A 75 1.37 -18.02 -18.86
C LYS A 75 0.46 -17.26 -19.84
N GLY A 76 0.88 -16.08 -20.30
CA GLY A 76 0.05 -15.20 -21.14
C GLY A 76 -1.02 -14.43 -20.37
N TYR A 77 -0.92 -14.36 -19.04
CA TYR A 77 -1.88 -13.61 -18.21
C TYR A 77 -1.61 -12.11 -18.20
N ILE A 78 -0.39 -11.70 -18.57
CA ILE A 78 0.01 -10.30 -18.72
C ILE A 78 0.57 -10.14 -20.13
N SER A 79 0.06 -9.16 -20.87
CA SER A 79 0.52 -8.89 -22.24
C SER A 79 1.92 -8.27 -22.23
N THR A 80 2.67 -8.46 -23.32
CA THR A 80 4.02 -7.89 -23.44
C THR A 80 4.00 -6.37 -23.46
N ASP A 81 2.99 -5.74 -24.06
CA ASP A 81 2.88 -4.27 -24.12
C ASP A 81 2.60 -3.66 -22.76
N VAL A 82 1.66 -4.23 -22.00
CA VAL A 82 1.41 -3.84 -20.61
C VAL A 82 2.68 -4.06 -19.77
N THR A 83 3.39 -5.17 -19.98
CA THR A 83 4.64 -5.46 -19.26
C THR A 83 5.72 -4.41 -19.54
N ARG A 84 5.92 -4.00 -20.80
CA ARG A 84 6.87 -2.94 -21.17
C ARG A 84 6.51 -1.63 -20.50
N LYS A 85 5.22 -1.29 -20.45
CA LYS A 85 4.75 -0.07 -19.81
C LYS A 85 4.97 -0.09 -18.29
N ILE A 86 4.72 -1.21 -17.63
CA ILE A 86 5.06 -1.41 -16.20
C ILE A 86 6.56 -1.24 -15.96
N ILE A 87 7.42 -1.82 -16.80
CA ILE A 87 8.87 -1.67 -16.67
C ILE A 87 9.27 -0.18 -16.80
N LYS A 88 8.65 0.55 -17.72
CA LYS A 88 8.91 1.99 -17.90
C LYS A 88 8.41 2.81 -16.71
N ASP A 89 7.12 2.73 -16.38
CA ASP A 89 6.48 3.69 -15.49
C ASP A 89 6.65 3.31 -14.01
N LEU A 90 6.44 2.03 -13.66
CA LEU A 90 6.63 1.55 -12.29
C LEU A 90 8.11 1.33 -11.96
N VAL A 91 8.84 0.55 -12.78
CA VAL A 91 10.23 0.20 -12.44
C VAL A 91 11.18 1.37 -12.66
N ALA A 92 11.24 1.93 -13.88
CA ALA A 92 12.16 3.03 -14.15
C ALA A 92 11.73 4.34 -13.47
N GLY A 93 10.44 4.69 -13.56
CA GLY A 93 9.89 5.91 -12.94
C GLY A 93 9.84 5.81 -11.41
N ALA A 94 8.95 4.98 -10.88
CA ALA A 94 8.65 4.98 -9.44
C ALA A 94 9.69 4.28 -8.55
N LEU A 95 10.30 3.18 -8.99
CA LEU A 95 11.24 2.40 -8.17
C LEU A 95 12.71 2.82 -8.32
N LEU A 96 13.11 3.33 -9.48
CA LEU A 96 14.51 3.73 -9.74
C LEU A 96 14.73 5.24 -9.76
N GLY A 97 13.68 6.04 -9.54
CA GLY A 97 13.81 7.50 -9.50
C GLY A 97 14.11 8.14 -10.86
N GLY A 98 13.74 7.49 -11.96
CA GLY A 98 13.85 8.04 -13.32
C GLY A 98 12.93 9.24 -13.57
N ASN A 99 12.96 9.78 -14.79
CA ASN A 99 12.14 10.93 -15.23
C ASN A 99 12.28 12.19 -14.35
N ASN A 100 13.51 12.54 -13.94
CA ASN A 100 13.83 13.67 -13.07
C ASN A 100 13.18 13.62 -11.66
N SER A 101 12.55 12.50 -11.28
CA SER A 101 11.89 12.33 -9.97
C SER A 101 12.87 12.57 -8.82
N GLU A 102 14.08 12.03 -8.92
CA GLU A 102 15.10 12.22 -7.87
C GLU A 102 15.55 13.67 -7.76
N ASP A 103 15.75 14.37 -8.88
CA ASP A 103 16.12 15.79 -8.87
C ASP A 103 15.02 16.66 -8.25
N ILE A 104 13.75 16.38 -8.56
CA ILE A 104 12.60 17.05 -7.96
C ILE A 104 12.59 16.83 -6.44
N LYS A 105 12.81 15.59 -5.98
CA LYS A 105 12.86 15.25 -4.55
C LYS A 105 14.00 15.95 -3.83
N GLN A 106 15.20 16.00 -4.43
CA GLN A 106 16.34 16.71 -3.84
C GLN A 106 16.12 18.23 -3.82
N ALA A 107 15.52 18.80 -4.86
CA ALA A 107 15.14 20.21 -4.90
C ALA A 107 14.10 20.55 -3.82
N PHE A 108 13.09 19.69 -3.63
CA PHE A 108 12.10 19.82 -2.56
C PHE A 108 12.78 19.78 -1.18
N LYS A 109 13.65 18.79 -0.93
CA LYS A 109 14.42 18.69 0.32
C LYS A 109 15.27 19.92 0.57
N LYS A 110 15.97 20.43 -0.45
CA LYS A 110 16.78 21.66 -0.35
C LYS A 110 15.92 22.86 0.05
N LYS A 111 14.70 22.96 -0.46
CA LYS A 111 13.79 24.08 -0.20
C LYS A 111 13.09 23.99 1.17
N TYR A 112 12.65 22.80 1.57
CA TYR A 112 11.77 22.62 2.73
C TYR A 112 12.40 21.90 3.93
N GLY A 113 13.63 21.37 3.78
CA GLY A 113 14.35 20.65 4.83
C GLY A 113 13.85 19.23 5.11
N GLU A 114 12.80 18.78 4.40
CA GLU A 114 12.23 17.44 4.50
C GLU A 114 12.07 16.86 3.09
N MET A 115 12.17 15.54 2.96
CA MET A 115 11.83 14.86 1.71
C MET A 115 10.31 14.96 1.46
N PRO A 116 9.88 15.06 0.19
CA PRO A 116 8.46 15.00 -0.13
C PRO A 116 7.90 13.59 0.12
N PRO A 117 6.57 13.41 0.13
CA PRO A 117 5.95 12.10 0.19
C PRO A 117 6.37 11.30 -1.05
N HIS A 118 6.56 10.00 -0.89
CA HIS A 118 6.96 9.14 -2.01
C HIS A 118 5.77 8.83 -2.94
N PHE A 119 4.60 8.60 -2.33
CA PHE A 119 3.36 8.35 -3.03
C PHE A 119 2.20 8.99 -2.28
N LEU A 120 1.07 9.10 -2.97
CA LEU A 120 -0.20 9.51 -2.35
C LEU A 120 -1.15 8.33 -2.27
N VAL A 121 -2.02 8.37 -1.26
CA VAL A 121 -3.23 7.54 -1.23
C VAL A 121 -4.42 8.48 -1.37
N ILE A 122 -5.30 8.23 -2.33
CA ILE A 122 -6.49 9.06 -2.56
C ILE A 122 -7.75 8.21 -2.55
N SER A 123 -8.82 8.74 -1.96
CA SER A 123 -10.17 8.17 -2.02
C SER A 123 -11.09 9.19 -2.69
N PRO A 124 -11.21 9.18 -4.03
CA PRO A 124 -11.92 10.21 -4.78
C PRO A 124 -13.42 10.31 -4.47
N THR A 125 -14.03 9.22 -4.03
CA THR A 125 -15.47 9.14 -3.73
C THR A 125 -15.73 8.20 -2.56
N ILE A 126 -16.82 8.43 -1.83
CA ILE A 126 -17.39 7.44 -0.90
C ILE A 126 -18.42 6.54 -1.60
N ASN A 127 -18.82 6.86 -2.83
CA ASN A 127 -19.85 6.12 -3.56
C ASN A 127 -19.41 4.67 -3.79
N CYS A 128 -20.26 3.72 -3.43
CA CYS A 128 -19.98 2.30 -3.60
C CYS A 128 -21.27 1.52 -3.89
N ASN A 129 -21.18 0.51 -4.74
CA ASN A 129 -22.28 -0.40 -5.06
C ASN A 129 -22.38 -1.60 -4.10
N LYS A 130 -21.52 -1.67 -3.07
CA LYS A 130 -21.55 -2.70 -2.03
C LYS A 130 -21.76 -2.07 -0.63
N ARG A 131 -22.11 -2.88 0.36
CA ARG A 131 -22.34 -2.47 1.77
C ARG A 131 -21.64 -3.43 2.72
N CYS A 132 -20.31 -3.44 2.66
CA CYS A 132 -19.51 -4.46 3.36
C CYS A 132 -19.57 -4.29 4.89
N GLU A 133 -19.64 -5.42 5.61
CA GLU A 133 -19.47 -5.44 7.06
C GLU A 133 -18.07 -4.93 7.46
N GLY A 134 -18.01 -4.01 8.42
CA GLY A 134 -16.75 -3.42 8.90
C GLY A 134 -15.99 -2.64 7.82
N CYS A 135 -16.68 -1.99 6.88
CA CYS A 135 -16.06 -1.09 5.92
C CYS A 135 -15.56 0.18 6.62
N TYR A 136 -14.29 0.57 6.40
CA TYR A 136 -13.76 1.82 6.97
C TYR A 136 -14.41 3.06 6.37
N ALA A 137 -14.83 2.96 5.09
CA ALA A 137 -15.55 3.99 4.37
C ALA A 137 -17.08 3.83 4.49
N ALA A 138 -17.57 3.15 5.53
CA ALA A 138 -18.97 2.78 5.67
C ALA A 138 -19.91 3.99 5.54
N VAL A 139 -20.85 3.87 4.62
CA VAL A 139 -21.87 4.87 4.31
C VAL A 139 -22.99 4.78 5.34
N GLY A 140 -23.15 5.80 6.18
CA GLY A 140 -24.48 6.20 6.67
C GLY A 140 -25.27 6.78 5.50
N LYS A 141 -26.59 6.56 5.45
CA LYS A 141 -27.48 6.84 4.29
C LYS A 141 -27.46 8.27 3.71
N GLU A 142 -26.71 9.22 4.26
CA GLU A 142 -27.10 10.64 4.17
C GLU A 142 -26.29 11.53 3.21
N GLN A 143 -25.18 11.09 2.60
CA GLN A 143 -24.60 11.81 1.45
C GLN A 143 -23.53 11.02 0.68
N VAL A 144 -23.76 10.82 -0.62
CA VAL A 144 -22.71 10.42 -1.56
C VAL A 144 -21.86 11.66 -1.86
N VAL A 145 -20.58 11.61 -1.49
CA VAL A 145 -19.63 12.71 -1.70
C VAL A 145 -18.48 12.22 -2.58
N SER A 146 -18.07 13.07 -3.52
CA SER A 146 -16.90 12.90 -4.36
C SER A 146 -16.10 14.20 -4.40
N LEU A 147 -14.78 14.09 -4.54
CA LEU A 147 -13.94 15.23 -4.85
C LEU A 147 -14.22 15.72 -6.28
N PRO A 148 -14.31 17.05 -6.51
CA PRO A 148 -14.34 17.57 -7.87
C PRO A 148 -13.09 17.15 -8.64
N TYR A 149 -13.24 16.87 -9.93
CA TYR A 149 -12.15 16.46 -10.82
C TYR A 149 -11.02 17.50 -10.83
N SER A 150 -11.37 18.79 -10.81
CA SER A 150 -10.40 19.88 -10.76
C SER A 150 -9.53 19.87 -9.49
N VAL A 151 -10.07 19.39 -8.37
CA VAL A 151 -9.32 19.25 -7.11
C VAL A 151 -8.34 18.09 -7.21
N LEU A 152 -8.81 16.93 -7.71
CA LEU A 152 -7.97 15.77 -7.97
C LEU A 152 -6.85 16.08 -8.96
N ASP A 153 -7.18 16.75 -10.05
CA ASP A 153 -6.22 17.09 -11.11
C ASP A 153 -5.07 17.94 -10.54
N LYS A 154 -5.38 19.01 -9.81
CA LYS A 154 -4.36 19.85 -9.15
C LYS A 154 -3.54 19.09 -8.10
N MET A 155 -4.14 18.15 -7.38
CA MET A 155 -3.41 17.31 -6.43
C MET A 155 -2.42 16.39 -7.14
N LEU A 156 -2.82 15.79 -8.26
CA LEU A 156 -1.97 14.92 -9.05
C LEU A 156 -0.84 15.70 -9.74
N GLU A 157 -1.12 16.91 -10.22
CA GLU A 157 -0.12 17.84 -10.73
C GLU A 157 0.92 18.16 -9.66
N GLU A 158 0.49 18.55 -8.45
CA GLU A 158 1.42 18.81 -7.34
C GLU A 158 2.25 17.57 -6.97
N ALA A 159 1.62 16.39 -6.91
CA ALA A 159 2.32 15.14 -6.64
C ALA A 159 3.38 14.83 -7.72
N HIS A 160 3.01 15.00 -8.98
CA HIS A 160 3.88 14.72 -10.11
C HIS A 160 5.06 15.70 -10.20
N ASP A 161 4.76 17.00 -10.16
CA ASP A 161 5.71 18.07 -10.50
C ASP A 161 6.52 18.58 -9.30
N LYS A 162 5.92 18.60 -8.10
CA LYS A 162 6.60 19.11 -6.90
C LYS A 162 7.18 18.01 -6.02
N PHE A 163 6.54 16.85 -5.96
CA PHE A 163 7.02 15.73 -5.14
C PHE A 163 7.82 14.71 -5.94
N GLY A 164 7.69 14.70 -7.28
CA GLY A 164 8.28 13.66 -8.11
C GLY A 164 7.61 12.30 -7.89
N CYS A 165 6.36 12.27 -7.39
CA CYS A 165 5.62 11.03 -7.21
C CYS A 165 5.35 10.39 -8.57
N ARG A 166 5.65 9.09 -8.69
CA ARG A 166 5.33 8.26 -9.87
C ARG A 166 4.55 7.00 -9.51
N PHE A 167 4.06 6.94 -8.27
CA PHE A 167 3.19 5.89 -7.78
C PHE A 167 2.05 6.52 -6.98
N ILE A 168 0.82 6.11 -7.23
CA ILE A 168 -0.36 6.56 -6.50
C ILE A 168 -1.26 5.38 -6.20
N THR A 169 -1.74 5.31 -4.97
CA THR A 169 -2.77 4.34 -4.59
C THR A 169 -4.13 5.03 -4.61
N VAL A 170 -5.09 4.42 -5.29
CA VAL A 170 -6.48 4.85 -5.30
C VAL A 170 -7.32 3.85 -4.50
N SER A 171 -8.07 4.38 -3.56
CA SER A 171 -9.06 3.66 -2.74
C SER A 171 -10.39 4.43 -2.76
N GLY A 172 -11.23 4.22 -1.76
CA GLY A 172 -12.43 5.02 -1.50
C GLY A 172 -13.65 4.56 -2.27
N GLY A 173 -14.77 4.40 -1.56
CA GLY A 173 -15.99 3.84 -2.12
C GLY A 173 -15.68 2.65 -3.03
N GLU A 174 -16.20 2.71 -4.26
CA GLU A 174 -15.69 1.97 -5.41
C GLU A 174 -15.10 2.96 -6.42
N PRO A 175 -13.77 2.97 -6.67
CA PRO A 175 -13.12 3.94 -7.55
C PRO A 175 -13.70 3.99 -8.97
N PHE A 176 -14.12 2.84 -9.51
CA PHE A 176 -14.74 2.77 -10.84
C PHE A 176 -16.15 3.39 -10.91
N MET A 177 -16.72 3.81 -9.77
CA MET A 177 -17.95 4.62 -9.70
C MET A 177 -17.69 6.13 -9.68
N TYR A 178 -16.44 6.57 -9.55
CA TYR A 178 -16.12 8.00 -9.51
C TYR A 178 -16.50 8.68 -10.82
N ARG A 179 -17.31 9.74 -10.70
CA ARG A 179 -17.70 10.63 -11.79
C ARG A 179 -17.81 12.06 -11.27
N ASP A 180 -17.34 13.01 -12.08
CA ASP A 180 -17.63 14.44 -11.95
C ASP A 180 -17.95 14.99 -13.34
N GLY A 181 -19.23 15.27 -13.60
CA GLY A 181 -19.72 15.52 -14.95
C GLY A 181 -19.43 14.35 -15.91
N ASN A 182 -18.71 14.64 -17.00
CA ASN A 182 -18.26 13.64 -17.97
C ASN A 182 -16.88 13.02 -17.66
N LYS A 183 -16.23 13.44 -16.56
CA LYS A 183 -14.90 12.99 -16.19
C LYS A 183 -14.93 11.80 -15.24
N THR A 184 -13.96 10.92 -15.42
CA THR A 184 -13.74 9.69 -14.65
C THR A 184 -12.27 9.58 -14.23
N LEU A 185 -11.92 8.54 -13.46
CA LEU A 185 -10.52 8.28 -13.16
C LEU A 185 -9.71 7.85 -14.38
N PHE A 186 -10.35 7.31 -15.43
CA PHE A 186 -9.65 6.99 -16.67
C PHE A 186 -9.05 8.23 -17.32
N ASP A 187 -9.73 9.39 -17.24
CA ASP A 187 -9.20 10.67 -17.76
C ASP A 187 -7.93 11.10 -17.00
N LEU A 188 -7.87 10.88 -15.69
CA LEU A 188 -6.68 11.17 -14.89
C LEU A 188 -5.55 10.20 -15.21
N TRP A 189 -5.84 8.90 -15.34
CA TRP A 189 -4.83 7.88 -15.67
C TRP A 189 -4.24 8.09 -17.07
N GLU A 190 -5.03 8.59 -18.01
CA GLU A 190 -4.58 9.00 -19.34
C GLU A 190 -3.72 10.28 -19.31
N LYS A 191 -4.15 11.30 -18.55
CA LYS A 191 -3.39 12.55 -18.39
C LYS A 191 -2.03 12.32 -17.73
N TYR A 192 -1.99 11.52 -16.66
CA TYR A 192 -0.78 11.22 -15.89
C TYR A 192 -0.24 9.84 -16.25
N ASN A 193 0.03 9.63 -17.54
CA ASN A 193 0.35 8.31 -18.09
C ASN A 193 1.74 7.75 -17.70
N ASP A 194 2.58 8.53 -17.02
CA ASP A 194 3.86 8.13 -16.45
C ASP A 194 3.80 7.89 -14.92
N ILE A 195 2.63 8.08 -14.32
CA ILE A 195 2.33 7.64 -12.95
C ILE A 195 1.72 6.24 -13.02
N TYR A 196 2.22 5.35 -12.17
CA TYR A 196 1.63 4.04 -11.97
C TYR A 196 0.60 4.04 -10.84
N PHE A 197 -0.60 3.54 -11.13
CA PHE A 197 -1.75 3.55 -10.21
C PHE A 197 -2.07 2.14 -9.69
N LEU A 198 -2.07 1.98 -8.37
CA LEU A 198 -2.65 0.82 -7.70
C LEU A 198 -4.08 1.15 -7.27
N VAL A 199 -5.08 0.47 -7.81
CA VAL A 199 -6.50 0.79 -7.56
C VAL A 199 -7.17 -0.34 -6.79
N TYR A 200 -7.57 -0.08 -5.55
CA TYR A 200 -8.38 -1.03 -4.78
C TYR A 200 -9.83 -1.02 -5.25
N THR A 201 -10.35 -2.17 -5.64
CA THR A 201 -11.72 -2.32 -6.18
C THR A 201 -12.38 -3.57 -5.60
N ASN A 202 -13.71 -3.59 -5.58
CA ASN A 202 -14.49 -4.79 -5.30
C ASN A 202 -14.60 -5.74 -6.51
N GLY A 203 -14.13 -5.31 -7.69
CA GLY A 203 -14.06 -6.12 -8.91
C GLY A 203 -15.33 -6.15 -9.76
N SER A 204 -16.50 -5.80 -9.21
CA SER A 204 -17.78 -5.92 -9.90
C SER A 204 -17.92 -5.05 -11.16
N LEU A 205 -17.12 -3.97 -11.27
CA LEU A 205 -17.11 -3.05 -12.41
C LEU A 205 -15.96 -3.31 -13.39
N ILE A 206 -15.18 -4.38 -13.19
CA ILE A 206 -14.15 -4.82 -14.13
C ILE A 206 -14.80 -5.65 -15.23
N THR A 207 -15.52 -4.96 -16.12
CA THR A 207 -16.10 -5.55 -17.34
C THR A 207 -15.00 -5.83 -18.37
N PRO A 208 -15.28 -6.60 -19.45
CA PRO A 208 -14.33 -6.77 -20.55
C PRO A 208 -13.89 -5.43 -21.16
N GLU A 209 -14.78 -4.43 -21.22
CA GLU A 209 -14.48 -3.10 -21.72
C GLU A 209 -13.55 -2.32 -20.78
N ALA A 210 -13.85 -2.33 -19.48
CA ALA A 210 -12.96 -1.73 -18.48
C ALA A 210 -11.57 -2.39 -18.52
N ALA A 211 -11.50 -3.72 -18.62
CA ALA A 211 -10.24 -4.45 -18.71
C ALA A 211 -9.43 -4.09 -19.96
N ARG A 212 -10.06 -3.95 -21.14
CA ARG A 212 -9.39 -3.48 -22.36
C ARG A 212 -8.84 -2.06 -22.20
N LYS A 213 -9.64 -1.15 -21.64
CA LYS A 213 -9.20 0.23 -21.39
C LYS A 213 -8.01 0.29 -20.41
N LEU A 214 -8.01 -0.56 -19.39
CA LEU A 214 -6.86 -0.70 -18.47
C LEU A 214 -5.61 -1.24 -19.20
N ALA A 215 -5.77 -2.16 -20.16
CA ALA A 215 -4.66 -2.67 -20.97
C ALA A 215 -4.08 -1.59 -21.90
N GLU A 216 -4.94 -0.79 -22.53
CA GLU A 216 -4.55 0.35 -23.39
C GLU A 216 -3.75 1.40 -22.58
N LEU A 217 -4.23 1.71 -21.38
CA LEU A 217 -3.54 2.62 -20.46
C LEU A 217 -2.23 2.04 -19.94
N GLY A 218 -2.21 0.77 -19.53
CA GLY A 218 -1.03 0.02 -19.08
C GLY A 218 -0.31 0.55 -17.83
N ASN A 219 -0.80 1.63 -17.21
CA ASN A 219 -0.26 2.23 -15.98
C ASN A 219 -1.18 2.03 -14.75
N VAL A 220 -2.16 1.12 -14.83
CA VAL A 220 -3.13 0.88 -13.75
C VAL A 220 -3.20 -0.61 -13.41
N THR A 221 -3.07 -0.96 -12.15
CA THR A 221 -3.21 -2.35 -11.65
C THR A 221 -4.32 -2.46 -10.60
N PRO A 222 -5.35 -3.29 -10.83
CA PRO A 222 -6.38 -3.54 -9.84
C PRO A 222 -5.88 -4.40 -8.66
N GLY A 223 -6.13 -3.94 -7.43
CA GLY A 223 -6.07 -4.74 -6.21
C GLY A 223 -7.48 -5.17 -5.81
N ILE A 224 -7.89 -6.38 -6.22
CA ILE A 224 -9.27 -6.85 -6.06
C ILE A 224 -9.48 -7.40 -4.66
N SER A 225 -10.53 -6.92 -4.00
CA SER A 225 -10.74 -7.22 -2.59
C SER A 225 -11.36 -8.61 -2.36
N VAL A 226 -10.72 -9.44 -1.52
CA VAL A 226 -11.13 -10.82 -1.18
C VAL A 226 -11.01 -11.07 0.32
N GLU A 227 -11.84 -11.92 0.93
CA GLU A 227 -11.77 -12.19 2.39
C GLU A 227 -11.39 -13.62 2.74
N GLY A 228 -11.23 -14.48 1.73
CA GLY A 228 -11.07 -15.92 1.87
C GLY A 228 -11.55 -16.59 0.58
N PHE A 229 -12.38 -17.60 0.68
CA PHE A 229 -13.10 -18.17 -0.48
C PHE A 229 -14.51 -17.56 -0.55
N LYS A 230 -15.44 -18.22 -1.25
CA LYS A 230 -16.84 -17.78 -1.38
C LYS A 230 -17.49 -17.47 -0.04
N LYS A 231 -17.36 -18.38 0.93
CA LYS A 231 -17.97 -18.23 2.26
C LYS A 231 -17.55 -16.94 2.96
N GLU A 232 -16.25 -16.69 3.07
CA GLU A 232 -15.74 -15.52 3.80
C GLU A 232 -16.00 -14.22 3.02
N THR A 233 -15.82 -14.27 1.69
CA THR A 233 -15.97 -13.12 0.80
C THR A 233 -17.42 -12.66 0.74
N ASP A 234 -18.35 -13.57 0.47
CA ASP A 234 -19.77 -13.23 0.36
C ASP A 234 -20.36 -12.80 1.70
N LYS A 235 -19.96 -13.46 2.80
CA LYS A 235 -20.42 -13.09 4.14
C LYS A 235 -20.16 -11.61 4.43
N ARG A 236 -18.96 -11.12 4.11
CA ARG A 236 -18.59 -9.73 4.41
C ARG A 236 -19.03 -8.75 3.34
N ARG A 237 -18.94 -9.13 2.06
CA ARG A 237 -19.04 -8.19 0.93
C ARG A 237 -20.39 -8.23 0.21
N GLY A 238 -21.24 -9.19 0.55
CA GLY A 238 -22.55 -9.42 -0.05
C GLY A 238 -22.53 -10.68 -0.92
N GLU A 239 -23.66 -11.37 -0.96
CA GLU A 239 -23.84 -12.60 -1.73
C GLU A 239 -23.52 -12.40 -3.23
N GLY A 240 -22.83 -13.39 -3.82
CA GLY A 240 -22.44 -13.36 -5.24
C GLY A 240 -21.15 -12.61 -5.54
N THR A 241 -20.59 -11.87 -4.58
CA THR A 241 -19.37 -11.07 -4.78
C THR A 241 -18.17 -11.93 -5.17
N PHE A 242 -18.04 -13.15 -4.64
CA PHE A 242 -16.96 -14.05 -5.04
C PHE A 242 -17.00 -14.40 -6.53
N GLU A 243 -18.18 -14.59 -7.12
CA GLU A 243 -18.31 -14.92 -8.55
C GLU A 243 -18.01 -13.69 -9.44
N GLU A 244 -18.41 -12.50 -9.00
CA GLU A 244 -18.02 -11.25 -9.65
C GLU A 244 -16.49 -11.07 -9.66
N ILE A 245 -15.82 -11.42 -8.55
CA ILE A 245 -14.36 -11.39 -8.44
C ILE A 245 -13.71 -12.37 -9.43
N LEU A 246 -14.22 -13.60 -9.54
CA LEU A 246 -13.69 -14.56 -10.51
C LEU A 246 -13.89 -14.08 -11.96
N THR A 247 -15.01 -13.40 -12.23
CA THR A 247 -15.28 -12.77 -13.53
C THR A 247 -14.28 -11.64 -13.80
N ALA A 248 -14.01 -10.79 -12.82
CA ALA A 248 -13.00 -9.73 -12.93
C ALA A 248 -11.59 -10.30 -13.21
N PHE A 249 -11.19 -11.36 -12.51
CA PHE A 249 -9.91 -12.04 -12.76
C PHE A 249 -9.83 -12.57 -14.19
N LYS A 250 -10.91 -13.18 -14.69
CA LYS A 250 -10.98 -13.66 -16.07
C LYS A 250 -10.79 -12.51 -17.06
N ASN A 251 -11.56 -11.44 -16.92
CA ASN A 251 -11.51 -10.28 -17.82
C ASN A 251 -10.11 -9.64 -17.87
N LEU A 252 -9.44 -9.52 -16.72
CA LEU A 252 -8.09 -8.96 -16.63
C LEU A 252 -7.05 -9.87 -17.27
N ARG A 253 -7.12 -11.19 -17.06
CA ARG A 253 -6.23 -12.14 -17.75
C ARG A 253 -6.43 -12.12 -19.26
N GLU A 254 -7.67 -12.08 -19.74
CA GLU A 254 -7.98 -12.02 -21.17
C GLU A 254 -7.48 -10.72 -21.82
N ALA A 255 -7.54 -9.60 -21.10
CA ALA A 255 -6.97 -8.33 -21.54
C ALA A 255 -5.45 -8.21 -21.35
N GLY A 256 -4.82 -9.15 -20.63
CA GLY A 256 -3.39 -9.11 -20.32
C GLY A 256 -2.98 -8.06 -19.28
N VAL A 257 -3.88 -7.70 -18.36
CA VAL A 257 -3.66 -6.71 -17.30
C VAL A 257 -3.27 -7.43 -16.00
N PRO A 258 -2.15 -7.07 -15.33
CA PRO A 258 -1.84 -7.64 -14.04
C PRO A 258 -2.87 -7.20 -13.00
N PHE A 259 -3.10 -8.06 -12.02
CA PHE A 259 -3.87 -7.71 -10.85
C PHE A 259 -3.29 -8.36 -9.62
N GLY A 260 -3.64 -7.81 -8.47
CA GLY A 260 -3.42 -8.44 -7.18
C GLY A 260 -4.73 -8.67 -6.44
N ILE A 261 -4.62 -9.33 -5.30
CA ILE A 261 -5.70 -9.44 -4.33
C ILE A 261 -5.44 -8.54 -3.13
N SER A 262 -6.50 -8.05 -2.49
CA SER A 262 -6.43 -7.27 -1.26
C SER A 262 -7.30 -7.94 -0.21
N ALA A 263 -6.70 -8.40 0.89
CA ALA A 263 -7.45 -9.05 1.97
C ALA A 263 -7.41 -8.24 3.25
N THR A 264 -8.57 -8.05 3.87
CA THR A 264 -8.63 -7.50 5.22
C THR A 264 -8.65 -8.65 6.22
N ALA A 265 -7.55 -8.83 6.93
CA ALA A 265 -7.46 -9.83 7.97
C ALA A 265 -8.25 -9.41 9.21
N THR A 266 -9.12 -10.31 9.65
CA THR A 266 -9.95 -10.21 10.84
C THR A 266 -9.76 -11.47 11.68
N ARG A 267 -10.24 -11.43 12.92
CA ARG A 267 -10.21 -12.62 13.79
C ARG A 267 -10.90 -13.83 13.16
N GLN A 268 -11.96 -13.58 12.38
CA GLN A 268 -12.83 -14.61 11.80
C GLN A 268 -12.25 -15.27 10.54
N ASN A 269 -11.44 -14.56 9.73
CA ASN A 269 -10.87 -15.12 8.50
C ASN A 269 -9.38 -15.47 8.59
N ALA A 270 -8.69 -15.08 9.68
CA ALA A 270 -7.25 -15.30 9.85
C ALA A 270 -6.82 -16.75 9.55
N GLU A 271 -7.59 -17.74 10.01
CA GLU A 271 -7.28 -19.15 9.78
C GLU A 271 -7.29 -19.54 8.30
N VAL A 272 -8.19 -18.96 7.50
CA VAL A 272 -8.26 -19.20 6.05
C VAL A 272 -7.08 -18.53 5.34
N LEU A 273 -6.75 -17.30 5.74
CA LEU A 273 -5.63 -16.53 5.18
C LEU A 273 -4.26 -17.17 5.49
N MET A 274 -4.16 -18.05 6.48
CA MET A 274 -2.94 -18.79 6.79
C MET A 274 -2.79 -20.11 6.00
N LYS A 275 -3.82 -20.58 5.28
CA LYS A 275 -3.74 -21.88 4.59
C LYS A 275 -3.00 -21.77 3.26
N GLU A 276 -2.12 -22.73 2.99
CA GLU A 276 -1.44 -22.85 1.68
C GLU A 276 -2.43 -22.92 0.50
N LYS A 277 -3.59 -23.56 0.67
CA LYS A 277 -4.63 -23.63 -0.36
C LYS A 277 -5.15 -22.25 -0.81
N PHE A 278 -5.16 -21.27 0.09
CA PHE A 278 -5.56 -19.89 -0.23
C PHE A 278 -4.57 -19.29 -1.23
N PHE A 279 -3.28 -19.36 -0.92
CA PHE A 279 -2.23 -18.81 -1.78
C PHE A 279 -2.12 -19.55 -3.12
N LYS A 280 -2.23 -20.90 -3.11
CA LYS A 280 -2.25 -21.69 -4.33
C LYS A 280 -3.41 -21.25 -5.25
N PHE A 281 -4.62 -21.15 -4.71
CA PHE A 281 -5.78 -20.71 -5.48
C PHE A 281 -5.57 -19.35 -6.13
N TYR A 282 -5.22 -18.32 -5.35
CA TYR A 282 -5.14 -16.96 -5.89
C TYR A 282 -3.90 -16.72 -6.77
N PHE A 283 -2.71 -17.16 -6.37
CA PHE A 283 -1.49 -16.90 -7.13
C PHE A 283 -1.29 -17.89 -8.28
N ASP A 284 -1.51 -19.19 -8.04
CA ASP A 284 -1.13 -20.21 -9.01
C ASP A 284 -2.24 -20.54 -10.00
N GLU A 285 -3.48 -20.60 -9.52
CA GLU A 285 -4.66 -20.94 -10.35
C GLU A 285 -5.25 -19.68 -10.98
N GLN A 286 -5.56 -18.65 -10.17
CA GLN A 286 -6.17 -17.41 -10.65
C GLN A 286 -5.18 -16.43 -11.27
N GLY A 287 -3.89 -16.51 -10.95
CA GLY A 287 -2.87 -15.64 -11.56
C GLY A 287 -2.70 -14.26 -10.92
N ALA A 288 -3.09 -14.09 -9.66
CA ALA A 288 -2.76 -12.88 -8.91
C ALA A 288 -1.24 -12.68 -8.86
N SER A 289 -0.78 -11.47 -9.15
CA SER A 289 0.64 -11.12 -9.20
C SER A 289 1.19 -10.71 -7.83
N TYR A 290 0.33 -10.16 -6.98
CA TYR A 290 0.65 -9.74 -5.63
C TYR A 290 -0.58 -9.85 -4.72
N MET A 291 -0.34 -9.85 -3.42
CA MET A 291 -1.39 -9.70 -2.41
C MET A 291 -1.03 -8.53 -1.50
N TRP A 292 -1.99 -7.66 -1.25
CA TRP A 292 -1.97 -6.75 -0.11
C TRP A 292 -2.79 -7.35 1.01
N GLN A 293 -2.23 -7.34 2.23
CA GLN A 293 -3.03 -7.58 3.41
C GLN A 293 -3.14 -6.32 4.26
N PHE A 294 -4.36 -5.96 4.58
CA PHE A 294 -4.69 -4.97 5.59
C PHE A 294 -5.23 -5.64 6.84
N GLN A 295 -5.18 -4.95 7.96
CA GLN A 295 -5.78 -5.41 9.20
C GLN A 295 -6.96 -4.49 9.52
N LEU A 296 -8.03 -5.05 10.06
CA LEU A 296 -9.16 -4.24 10.53
C LEU A 296 -8.69 -3.30 11.64
N MET A 297 -8.98 -2.01 11.48
CA MET A 297 -8.82 -1.01 12.54
C MET A 297 -10.10 -0.90 13.35
N PRO A 298 -10.02 -0.85 14.69
CA PRO A 298 -11.20 -0.81 15.55
C PRO A 298 -11.87 0.57 15.65
N ILE A 299 -11.92 1.34 14.56
CA ILE A 299 -12.49 2.69 14.56
C ILE A 299 -13.89 2.62 13.94
N GLY A 300 -14.92 2.51 14.78
CA GLY A 300 -16.31 2.24 14.39
C GLY A 300 -17.21 1.98 15.60
N LYS A 301 -18.53 1.89 15.40
CA LYS A 301 -19.50 1.60 16.48
C LYS A 301 -19.21 0.27 17.21
N GLY A 302 -18.70 0.36 18.44
CA GLY A 302 -18.88 -0.65 19.51
C GLY A 302 -17.89 -1.82 19.56
N ARG A 303 -18.02 -2.62 20.64
CA ARG A 303 -17.24 -3.84 20.96
C ARG A 303 -17.12 -4.85 19.82
N ASP A 304 -18.05 -4.85 18.86
CA ASP A 304 -18.08 -5.79 17.74
C ASP A 304 -16.94 -5.57 16.74
N VAL A 305 -16.49 -4.32 16.55
CA VAL A 305 -15.33 -4.02 15.69
C VAL A 305 -14.03 -4.44 16.39
N MET A 306 -13.91 -4.18 17.70
CA MET A 306 -12.76 -4.65 18.50
C MET A 306 -12.70 -6.18 18.52
N GLY A 307 -13.85 -6.84 18.69
CA GLY A 307 -13.99 -8.28 18.59
C GLY A 307 -13.66 -8.85 17.21
N SER A 308 -13.57 -8.04 16.17
CA SER A 308 -13.18 -8.49 14.82
C SER A 308 -11.71 -8.22 14.50
N MET A 309 -11.01 -7.47 15.35
CA MET A 309 -9.58 -7.24 15.22
C MET A 309 -8.80 -8.56 15.40
N LEU A 310 -7.74 -8.72 14.61
CA LEU A 310 -6.79 -9.82 14.81
C LEU A 310 -6.24 -9.79 16.25
N THR A 311 -6.05 -10.95 16.85
CA THR A 311 -5.28 -11.04 18.10
C THR A 311 -3.78 -10.87 17.83
N PRO A 312 -2.97 -10.46 18.84
CA PRO A 312 -1.51 -10.41 18.71
C PRO A 312 -0.89 -11.75 18.25
N GLU A 313 -1.40 -12.88 18.73
CA GLU A 313 -0.91 -14.22 18.35
C GLU A 313 -1.27 -14.54 16.90
N GLN A 314 -2.49 -14.22 16.48
CA GLN A 314 -2.89 -14.35 15.08
C GLN A 314 -1.96 -13.52 14.19
N ARG A 315 -1.69 -12.26 14.56
CA ARG A 315 -0.78 -11.35 13.85
C ARG A 315 0.62 -11.96 13.68
N VAL A 316 1.20 -12.54 14.73
CA VAL A 316 2.53 -13.18 14.66
C VAL A 316 2.53 -14.46 13.83
N LYS A 317 1.47 -15.28 13.89
CA LYS A 317 1.34 -16.47 13.01
C LYS A 317 1.28 -16.07 11.54
N LEU A 318 0.44 -15.08 11.27
CA LEU A 318 0.26 -14.42 9.99
C LEU A 318 1.65 -13.96 9.44
N TYR A 319 2.42 -13.18 10.21
CA TYR A 319 3.81 -12.78 9.87
C TYR A 319 4.68 -13.95 9.37
N LYS A 320 4.68 -15.07 10.11
CA LYS A 320 5.46 -16.26 9.76
C LYS A 320 5.01 -16.89 8.44
N VAL A 321 3.70 -16.92 8.18
CA VAL A 321 3.15 -17.41 6.91
C VAL A 321 3.64 -16.56 5.75
N TRP A 322 3.61 -15.22 5.83
CA TRP A 322 4.12 -14.40 4.72
C TRP A 322 5.61 -14.54 4.50
N ALA A 323 6.40 -14.59 5.58
CA ALA A 323 7.83 -14.84 5.45
C ALA A 323 8.09 -16.13 4.65
N HIS A 324 7.32 -17.19 4.89
CA HIS A 324 7.38 -18.45 4.13
C HIS A 324 6.91 -18.28 2.67
N GLN A 325 5.75 -17.63 2.45
CA GLN A 325 5.20 -17.43 1.11
C GLN A 325 6.14 -16.61 0.21
N ILE A 326 6.76 -15.57 0.77
CA ILE A 326 7.69 -14.69 0.05
C ILE A 326 9.02 -15.42 -0.22
N LYS A 327 9.66 -15.95 0.84
CA LYS A 327 11.00 -16.54 0.72
C LYS A 327 10.99 -17.87 -0.04
N ASP A 328 10.11 -18.79 0.35
CA ASP A 328 10.16 -20.18 -0.07
C ASP A 328 9.22 -20.47 -1.24
N LYS A 329 8.04 -19.84 -1.29
CA LYS A 329 7.05 -20.03 -2.37
C LYS A 329 7.14 -19.00 -3.50
N LYS A 330 7.91 -17.92 -3.32
CA LYS A 330 8.05 -16.81 -4.28
C LYS A 330 6.72 -16.15 -4.63
N ARG A 331 5.80 -16.05 -3.68
CA ARG A 331 4.53 -15.33 -3.82
C ARG A 331 4.64 -13.96 -3.14
N CYS A 332 4.42 -12.91 -3.91
CA CYS A 332 4.60 -11.54 -3.45
C CYS A 332 3.43 -11.13 -2.55
N VAL A 333 3.68 -11.07 -1.24
CA VAL A 333 2.68 -10.58 -0.27
C VAL A 333 3.23 -9.38 0.48
N ALA A 334 2.46 -8.31 0.49
CA ALA A 334 2.80 -7.04 1.10
C ALA A 334 1.81 -6.71 2.23
N ASP A 335 2.32 -6.15 3.31
CA ASP A 335 1.54 -5.51 4.34
C ASP A 335 2.40 -4.44 5.05
N PHE A 336 1.77 -3.50 5.74
CA PHE A 336 2.45 -2.43 6.47
C PHE A 336 2.59 -2.67 7.98
N TRP A 337 2.11 -3.82 8.49
CA TRP A 337 2.02 -4.08 9.93
C TRP A 337 2.91 -5.25 10.37
N ASN A 338 2.85 -6.39 9.70
CA ASN A 338 3.68 -7.57 9.96
C ASN A 338 5.00 -7.53 9.18
N ALA A 339 5.01 -6.86 8.04
CA ALA A 339 6.14 -6.70 7.17
C ALA A 339 6.69 -5.26 7.19
N GLY A 340 6.54 -4.54 8.31
CA GLY A 340 7.08 -3.19 8.49
C GLY A 340 8.58 -3.08 8.22
N VAL A 341 9.32 -4.18 8.32
CA VAL A 341 10.74 -4.28 7.92
C VAL A 341 10.97 -3.98 6.44
N LEU A 342 9.99 -4.22 5.56
CA LEU A 342 10.09 -3.92 4.13
C LEU A 342 10.10 -2.41 3.88
N SER A 343 9.40 -1.64 4.72
CA SER A 343 9.29 -0.18 4.65
C SER A 343 10.16 0.59 5.65
N ASN A 344 10.94 -0.12 6.50
CA ASN A 344 11.66 0.46 7.65
C ASN A 344 10.74 1.06 8.72
N GLY A 345 9.55 0.50 8.90
CA GLY A 345 8.57 0.95 9.89
C GLY A 345 7.39 1.69 9.25
N CYS A 346 6.83 2.65 9.99
CA CYS A 346 5.64 3.39 9.59
C CYS A 346 5.88 4.21 8.32
N VAL A 347 4.98 4.10 7.34
CA VAL A 347 5.00 4.89 6.09
C VAL A 347 3.99 6.05 6.09
N ALA A 348 3.47 6.47 7.24
CA ALA A 348 2.52 7.58 7.33
C ALA A 348 3.22 8.96 7.30
N TYR A 349 2.45 10.03 7.42
CA TYR A 349 2.90 11.42 7.69
C TYR A 349 3.74 12.07 6.57
N GLY A 350 3.71 11.55 5.35
CA GLY A 350 4.29 12.17 4.16
C GLY A 350 5.80 12.43 4.22
N GLY A 351 6.57 11.60 4.95
CA GLY A 351 8.03 11.68 4.98
C GLY A 351 8.72 10.95 3.82
N ASN A 352 10.05 10.81 3.89
CA ASN A 352 10.93 10.25 2.84
C ASN A 352 10.42 8.96 2.17
N SER A 353 9.99 7.97 2.94
CA SER A 353 9.43 6.70 2.43
C SER A 353 7.92 6.59 2.69
N GLY A 354 7.26 7.71 2.98
CA GLY A 354 5.91 7.76 3.47
C GLY A 354 4.91 8.32 2.45
N TYR A 355 3.65 8.22 2.82
CA TYR A 355 2.52 8.77 2.09
C TYR A 355 1.68 9.66 2.99
N LEU A 356 0.75 10.36 2.35
CA LEU A 356 -0.40 10.99 3.00
C LEU A 356 -1.68 10.61 2.25
N TYR A 357 -2.77 10.62 2.98
CA TYR A 357 -4.09 10.17 2.55
C TYR A 357 -5.04 11.35 2.38
N ILE A 358 -5.83 11.35 1.31
CA ILE A 358 -6.91 12.32 1.10
C ILE A 358 -8.23 11.58 0.88
N ASP A 359 -9.23 11.89 1.71
CA ASP A 359 -10.58 11.32 1.57
C ASP A 359 -11.45 12.09 0.56
N TRP A 360 -12.65 11.56 0.30
CA TRP A 360 -13.66 12.15 -0.59
C TRP A 360 -14.18 13.52 -0.12
N ASN A 361 -14.00 13.85 1.16
CA ASN A 361 -14.33 15.16 1.72
C ASN A 361 -13.18 16.17 1.53
N GLY A 362 -12.00 15.71 1.12
CA GLY A 362 -10.78 16.50 0.97
C GLY A 362 -9.93 16.57 2.23
N ASN A 363 -10.23 15.80 3.26
CA ASN A 363 -9.47 15.79 4.51
C ASN A 363 -8.09 15.16 4.29
N ILE A 364 -7.03 15.88 4.68
CA ILE A 364 -5.65 15.41 4.53
C ILE A 364 -5.20 14.72 5.82
N MET A 365 -5.02 13.41 5.74
CA MET A 365 -4.67 12.53 6.86
C MET A 365 -3.29 11.90 6.66
N PRO A 366 -2.58 11.52 7.73
CA PRO A 366 -1.29 10.85 7.60
C PRO A 366 -1.35 9.45 7.00
N CYS A 367 -2.48 8.76 7.15
CA CYS A 367 -2.68 7.36 6.84
C CYS A 367 -4.17 7.07 6.77
N VAL A 368 -4.59 6.12 5.92
CA VAL A 368 -6.00 5.67 5.84
C VAL A 368 -6.52 5.18 7.20
N PHE A 369 -5.62 4.69 8.04
CA PHE A 369 -5.90 4.13 9.36
C PHE A 369 -5.68 5.11 10.52
N VAL A 370 -5.32 6.36 10.23
CA VAL A 370 -5.22 7.47 11.20
C VAL A 370 -6.28 8.50 10.81
N PRO A 371 -7.56 8.31 11.21
CA PRO A 371 -8.70 9.06 10.71
C PRO A 371 -8.84 10.42 11.41
N TYR A 372 -7.76 11.18 11.39
CA TYR A 372 -7.66 12.50 11.99
C TYR A 372 -6.86 13.42 11.07
N TYR A 373 -7.33 14.64 10.90
CA TYR A 373 -6.78 15.61 9.96
C TYR A 373 -6.68 17.00 10.60
N VAL A 374 -5.91 17.88 9.97
CA VAL A 374 -5.84 19.31 10.30
C VAL A 374 -6.37 20.12 9.13
N ASP A 375 -5.84 19.83 7.94
CA ASP A 375 -6.09 20.58 6.73
C ASP A 375 -7.05 19.86 5.77
N ASN A 376 -7.79 20.64 5.00
CA ASN A 376 -8.63 20.16 3.90
C ASN A 376 -8.09 20.70 2.55
N ILE A 377 -7.93 19.83 1.56
CA ILE A 377 -7.31 20.21 0.29
C ILE A 377 -8.13 21.23 -0.51
N LYS A 378 -9.47 21.22 -0.37
CA LYS A 378 -10.33 22.19 -1.06
C LYS A 378 -10.09 23.60 -0.52
N ASP A 379 -9.99 23.72 0.80
CA ASP A 379 -9.73 24.98 1.49
C ASP A 379 -8.33 25.51 1.17
N LEU A 380 -7.33 24.63 1.14
CA LEU A 380 -5.97 24.99 0.76
C LEU A 380 -5.91 25.49 -0.69
N GLN A 381 -6.50 24.76 -1.63
CA GLN A 381 -6.50 25.17 -3.03
C GLN A 381 -7.24 26.50 -3.26
N ALA A 382 -8.33 26.76 -2.54
CA ALA A 382 -9.03 28.04 -2.58
C ALA A 382 -8.15 29.21 -2.11
N GLN A 383 -7.14 28.94 -1.27
CA GLN A 383 -6.16 29.91 -0.78
C GLN A 383 -4.87 29.96 -1.61
N GLY A 384 -4.80 29.25 -2.74
CA GLY A 384 -3.57 29.13 -3.54
C GLY A 384 -2.48 28.26 -2.89
N LYS A 385 -2.84 27.46 -1.89
CA LYS A 385 -1.98 26.49 -1.18
C LYS A 385 -2.23 25.06 -1.69
N GLY A 386 -1.41 24.11 -1.24
CA GLY A 386 -1.49 22.72 -1.68
C GLY A 386 -1.12 21.70 -0.61
N LEU A 387 -0.92 20.45 -1.03
CA LEU A 387 -0.49 19.34 -0.19
C LEU A 387 0.81 19.64 0.54
N THR A 388 1.70 20.40 -0.10
CA THR A 388 2.97 20.85 0.52
C THR A 388 2.71 21.56 1.85
N ASP A 389 1.70 22.44 1.92
CA ASP A 389 1.38 23.20 3.14
C ASP A 389 0.90 22.28 4.27
N ALA A 390 0.01 21.33 3.95
CA ALA A 390 -0.54 20.39 4.92
C ALA A 390 0.54 19.50 5.57
N MET A 391 1.58 19.14 4.81
CA MET A 391 2.70 18.34 5.30
C MET A 391 3.46 18.99 6.45
N PHE A 392 3.42 20.33 6.57
CA PHE A 392 4.13 21.06 7.61
C PHE A 392 3.26 21.46 8.80
N SER A 393 2.01 20.97 8.85
CA SER A 393 1.16 21.06 10.03
C SER A 393 1.85 20.41 11.25
N LYS A 394 1.50 20.89 12.46
CA LYS A 394 2.06 20.40 13.72
C LYS A 394 1.83 18.89 13.88
N PHE A 395 0.69 18.39 13.43
CA PHE A 395 0.33 16.97 13.50
C PHE A 395 1.27 16.10 12.65
N PHE A 396 1.50 16.48 11.40
CA PHE A 396 2.43 15.77 10.51
C PHE A 396 3.89 15.84 11.00
N LYS A 397 4.34 17.02 11.47
CA LYS A 397 5.68 17.18 12.03
C LYS A 397 5.92 16.30 13.26
N ARG A 398 4.96 16.21 14.18
CA ARG A 398 5.05 15.35 15.38
C ARG A 398 5.10 13.87 15.01
N GLY A 399 4.28 13.44 14.05
CA GLY A 399 4.30 12.07 13.53
C GLY A 399 5.65 11.69 12.90
N ARG A 400 6.23 12.60 12.09
CA ARG A 400 7.58 12.41 11.51
C ARG A 400 8.69 12.42 12.56
N ALA A 401 8.59 13.25 13.59
CA ALA A 401 9.54 13.24 14.70
C ALA A 401 9.56 11.87 15.39
N TRP A 402 8.38 11.31 15.68
CA TRP A 402 8.27 9.95 16.22
C TRP A 402 8.80 8.89 15.25
N GLN A 403 8.53 8.99 13.94
CA GLN A 403 9.10 8.05 12.94
C GLN A 403 10.64 8.04 12.96
N LYS A 404 11.25 9.23 13.06
CA LYS A 404 12.71 9.38 13.14
C LYS A 404 13.27 8.75 14.41
N GLU A 405 12.63 9.02 15.55
CA GLU A 405 12.96 8.40 16.85
C GLU A 405 12.82 6.88 16.82
N TYR A 406 11.71 6.37 16.26
CA TYR A 406 11.44 4.94 16.13
C TYR A 406 12.36 4.24 15.10
N GLY A 407 13.17 5.02 14.39
CA GLY A 407 14.30 4.53 13.62
C GLY A 407 14.04 4.37 12.13
N VAL A 408 12.99 4.97 11.55
CA VAL A 408 12.72 4.91 10.09
C VAL A 408 13.95 5.33 9.26
N ASP A 409 14.69 6.33 9.75
CA ASP A 409 15.92 6.83 9.14
C ASP A 409 17.20 6.22 9.74
N ASN A 410 17.11 5.52 10.88
CA ASN A 410 18.24 4.86 11.56
C ASN A 410 18.23 3.34 11.30
N VAL A 411 18.60 2.96 10.08
CA VAL A 411 18.51 1.57 9.62
C VAL A 411 19.50 0.60 10.29
N ASP A 412 20.52 1.12 10.97
CA ASP A 412 21.52 0.32 11.68
C ASP A 412 21.11 0.02 13.13
N LYS A 413 20.35 0.91 13.76
CA LYS A 413 19.83 0.74 15.13
C LYS A 413 18.34 1.08 15.23
N PRO A 414 17.46 0.43 14.45
CA PRO A 414 16.03 0.69 14.54
C PRO A 414 15.37 0.03 15.75
N HIS A 415 14.22 0.56 16.15
CA HIS A 415 13.31 -0.14 17.06
C HIS A 415 12.61 -1.31 16.38
N ASN A 416 11.76 -2.03 17.10
CA ASN A 416 11.07 -3.23 16.62
C ASN A 416 10.07 -2.94 15.48
N TRP A 417 10.53 -3.02 14.23
CA TRP A 417 9.68 -2.79 13.05
C TRP A 417 8.63 -3.88 12.78
N LEU A 418 8.48 -4.89 13.64
CA LEU A 418 7.29 -5.76 13.66
C LEU A 418 6.08 -5.08 14.33
N MET A 419 6.31 -3.91 14.96
CA MET A 419 5.31 -3.02 15.55
C MET A 419 5.37 -1.61 14.93
N PRO A 420 5.15 -1.45 13.62
CA PRO A 420 5.42 -0.18 12.93
C PRO A 420 4.32 0.88 13.09
N CYS A 421 3.12 0.57 13.57
CA CYS A 421 1.99 1.50 13.47
C CYS A 421 1.92 2.47 14.65
N SER A 422 1.96 3.77 14.37
CA SER A 422 1.87 4.81 15.40
C SER A 422 0.60 4.74 16.23
N ILE A 423 -0.56 4.54 15.59
CA ILE A 423 -1.85 4.56 16.27
C ILE A 423 -2.27 3.20 16.81
N ARG A 424 -1.80 2.10 16.23
CA ARG A 424 -2.24 0.75 16.61
C ARG A 424 -1.27 0.00 17.49
N ASP A 425 0.02 0.20 17.28
CA ASP A 425 1.08 -0.55 17.98
C ASP A 425 1.77 0.31 19.04
N HIS A 426 1.45 1.61 19.07
CA HIS A 426 2.02 2.64 19.94
C HIS A 426 0.95 3.68 20.34
N PHE A 427 -0.27 3.23 20.65
CA PHE A 427 -1.43 4.12 20.80
C PHE A 427 -1.23 5.18 21.89
N GLU A 428 -0.58 4.80 22.99
CA GLU A 428 -0.28 5.73 24.08
C GLU A 428 0.63 6.88 23.62
N ASN A 429 1.70 6.56 22.89
CA ASN A 429 2.58 7.57 22.31
C ASN A 429 1.83 8.42 21.27
N PHE A 430 1.00 7.81 20.43
CA PHE A 430 0.18 8.56 19.48
C PHE A 430 -0.70 9.60 20.19
N LYS A 431 -1.41 9.20 21.25
CA LYS A 431 -2.31 10.09 21.98
C LYS A 431 -1.57 11.21 22.72
N LYS A 432 -0.40 10.94 23.30
CA LYS A 432 0.36 11.91 24.09
C LYS A 432 1.22 12.86 23.24
N ASN A 433 1.92 12.31 22.24
CA ASN A 433 3.01 12.99 21.56
C ASN A 433 2.67 13.40 20.12
N ILE A 434 1.81 12.65 19.43
CA ILE A 434 1.46 12.91 18.02
C ILE A 434 0.16 13.70 17.91
N TYR A 435 -0.93 13.19 18.49
CA TYR A 435 -2.23 13.87 18.54
C TYR A 435 -2.08 15.21 19.26
N CYS A 436 -2.57 16.28 18.65
CA CYS A 436 -2.33 17.63 19.12
C CYS A 436 -3.54 18.54 18.92
N GLU A 437 -3.47 19.73 19.49
CA GLU A 437 -4.46 20.79 19.26
C GLU A 437 -4.66 21.08 17.77
N GLY A 438 -5.90 21.36 17.38
CA GLY A 438 -6.29 21.62 15.99
C GLY A 438 -6.60 20.36 15.16
N VAL A 439 -6.29 19.17 15.67
CA VAL A 439 -6.62 17.90 15.01
C VAL A 439 -8.12 17.61 15.13
N LYS A 440 -8.75 17.31 14.00
CA LYS A 440 -10.17 17.00 13.86
C LYS A 440 -10.36 15.52 13.49
N PRO A 441 -11.36 14.83 14.05
CA PRO A 441 -11.71 13.48 13.62
C PRO A 441 -12.37 13.50 12.23
N GLU A 442 -12.10 12.48 11.41
CA GLU A 442 -12.72 12.29 10.08
C GLU A 442 -14.25 12.15 10.18
N ASN A 443 -14.73 11.46 11.22
CA ASN A 443 -16.14 11.16 11.44
C ASN A 443 -16.46 10.97 12.94
N THR A 444 -17.74 10.74 13.25
CA THR A 444 -18.23 10.52 14.62
C THR A 444 -17.53 9.35 15.32
N ASP A 445 -17.24 8.26 14.60
CA ASP A 445 -16.62 7.08 15.19
C ASP A 445 -15.16 7.36 15.60
N ALA A 446 -14.39 8.07 14.77
CA ALA A 446 -13.07 8.56 15.13
C ALA A 446 -13.12 9.53 16.33
N ALA A 447 -14.14 10.38 16.40
CA ALA A 447 -14.34 11.31 17.51
C ALA A 447 -14.61 10.58 18.84
N LEU A 448 -15.35 9.48 18.79
CA LEU A 448 -15.65 8.63 19.95
C LEU A 448 -14.43 7.79 20.36
N ALA A 449 -13.72 7.20 19.40
CA ALA A 449 -12.57 6.33 19.66
C ALA A 449 -11.47 7.04 20.46
N ILE A 450 -11.07 8.25 20.07
CA ILE A 450 -9.97 8.98 20.75
C ILE A 450 -10.31 9.38 22.21
N LYS A 451 -11.61 9.52 22.51
CA LYS A 451 -12.13 9.90 23.84
C LYS A 451 -12.47 8.69 24.72
N SER A 452 -12.61 7.50 24.14
CA SER A 452 -13.03 6.30 24.86
C SER A 452 -11.89 5.73 25.72
N LYS A 453 -12.16 5.57 27.03
CA LYS A 453 -11.25 4.90 27.96
C LYS A 453 -11.12 3.40 27.67
N GLU A 454 -12.24 2.74 27.35
CA GLU A 454 -12.26 1.31 26.99
C GLU A 454 -11.41 1.05 25.74
N TYR A 455 -11.53 1.91 24.73
CA TYR A 455 -10.69 1.83 23.53
C TYR A 455 -9.20 2.00 23.86
N GLU A 456 -8.87 2.99 24.68
CA GLU A 456 -7.49 3.25 25.10
C GLU A 456 -6.87 2.07 25.87
N GLU A 457 -7.61 1.48 26.81
CA GLU A 457 -7.16 0.33 27.60
C GLU A 457 -6.94 -0.91 26.72
N GLU A 458 -7.85 -1.20 25.79
CA GLU A 458 -7.71 -2.33 24.87
C GLU A 458 -6.54 -2.14 23.90
N MET A 459 -6.30 -0.93 23.38
CA MET A 459 -5.12 -0.66 22.54
C MET A 459 -3.81 -0.80 23.32
N LYS A 460 -3.72 -0.28 24.54
CA LYS A 460 -2.52 -0.47 25.40
C LYS A 460 -2.26 -1.94 25.71
N LYS A 461 -3.32 -2.70 25.97
CA LYS A 461 -3.23 -4.15 26.19
C LYS A 461 -2.74 -4.87 24.93
N PHE A 462 -3.26 -4.50 23.75
CA PHE A 462 -2.80 -5.01 22.47
C PHE A 462 -1.32 -4.73 22.25
N ASP A 463 -0.88 -3.47 22.42
CA ASP A 463 0.52 -3.02 22.31
C ASP A 463 1.43 -3.87 23.21
N THR A 464 1.10 -3.96 24.50
CA THR A 464 1.90 -4.69 25.49
C THR A 464 1.99 -6.18 25.17
N THR A 465 0.90 -6.78 24.72
CA THR A 465 0.86 -8.22 24.39
C THR A 465 1.65 -8.49 23.12
N LEU A 466 1.53 -7.63 22.11
CA LEU A 466 2.27 -7.76 20.87
C LEU A 466 3.78 -7.55 21.07
N ALA A 467 4.19 -6.60 21.92
CA ALA A 467 5.59 -6.39 22.28
C ALA A 467 6.20 -7.66 22.89
N LYS A 468 5.53 -8.26 23.90
CA LYS A 468 5.95 -9.53 24.51
C LYS A 468 6.15 -10.66 23.50
N LEU A 469 5.37 -10.68 22.41
CA LEU A 469 5.46 -11.71 21.37
C LEU A 469 6.51 -11.39 20.29
N THR A 470 6.73 -10.12 19.98
CA THR A 470 7.55 -9.69 18.85
C THR A 470 8.95 -9.23 19.24
N ASP A 471 9.16 -8.72 20.45
CA ASP A 471 10.49 -8.31 20.92
C ASP A 471 11.49 -9.47 20.93
N PRO A 472 11.16 -10.68 21.43
CA PRO A 472 12.08 -11.82 21.35
C PRO A 472 12.40 -12.23 19.90
N ILE A 473 11.43 -12.09 18.98
CA ILE A 473 11.64 -12.34 17.56
C ILE A 473 12.59 -11.28 16.99
N TRP A 474 12.38 -10.01 17.33
CA TRP A 474 13.21 -8.90 16.88
C TRP A 474 14.66 -9.05 17.33
N GLU A 475 14.88 -9.30 18.63
CA GLU A 475 16.20 -9.44 19.22
C GLU A 475 16.97 -10.62 18.61
N LYS A 476 16.31 -11.76 18.46
CA LYS A 476 16.91 -12.98 17.92
C LYS A 476 17.16 -12.89 16.41
N ASP A 477 16.12 -12.59 15.63
CA ASP A 477 16.15 -12.76 14.18
C ASP A 477 16.75 -11.54 13.45
N TYR A 478 16.67 -10.34 14.05
CA TYR A 478 17.10 -9.09 13.41
C TYR A 478 18.35 -8.49 14.07
N LEU A 479 18.39 -8.42 15.39
CA LEU A 479 19.55 -7.87 16.12
C LEU A 479 20.63 -8.93 16.40
N LYS A 480 20.32 -10.22 16.22
CA LYS A 480 21.21 -11.36 16.52
C LYS A 480 21.77 -11.33 17.95
N LYS A 481 20.98 -10.82 18.91
CA LYS A 481 21.30 -10.93 20.33
C LYS A 481 21.08 -12.39 20.75
N LYS A 482 22.04 -12.95 21.50
CA LYS A 482 22.02 -14.34 21.96
C LYS A 482 21.04 -14.55 23.10
#